data_AF-B2TRS3-F1
#
_entry.id   AF-B2TRS3-F1
#
_cell.length_a   1.000
_cell.length_b   1.000
_cell.length_c   1.000
_cell.angle_alpha   90.00
_cell.angle_beta   90.00
_cell.angle_gamma   90.00
#
_symmetry.space_group_name_H-M   'P 1'
#
loop_
_entity.id
_entity.type
_entity.pdbx_description
1 polymer ?
#
loop_
_entity_poly.entity_id
_entity_poly.type
_entity_poly.pdbx_seq_one_letter_code
_entity_poly.pdbx_strand_id
1 'polypeptide(L)' 'MAVIKDIVEIIQPKVQQLHEKEGIGIKEALERVFNEIGYVKTNNSYVKIKK' A
#
# COMPACT_ATOMS: atom_id res chain seq x y z
N MET A 1 -6.56 19.69 -10.26
CA MET A 1 -6.84 18.86 -9.07
C MET A 1 -6.40 17.45 -9.38
N ALA A 2 -5.18 17.07 -8.96
CA ALA A 2 -4.65 15.74 -9.24
C ALA A 2 -4.84 14.90 -7.98
N VAL A 3 -5.99 14.23 -7.88
CA VAL A 3 -6.38 13.38 -6.74
C VAL A 3 -5.28 12.38 -6.35
N ILE A 4 -4.48 11.94 -7.34
CA ILE A 4 -3.34 11.05 -7.13
C ILE A 4 -2.21 11.74 -6.33
N LYS A 5 -1.96 13.04 -6.55
CA LYS A 5 -0.90 13.79 -5.89
C LYS A 5 -1.18 13.95 -4.40
N ASP A 6 -2.41 14.33 -4.04
CA ASP A 6 -2.85 14.45 -2.64
C ASP A 6 -2.72 13.12 -1.89
N ILE A 7 -3.04 12.00 -2.54
CA ILE A 7 -2.90 10.66 -1.95
C ILE A 7 -1.43 10.30 -1.74
N VAL A 8 -0.56 10.59 -2.71
CA VAL A 8 0.88 10.31 -2.60
C VAL A 8 1.52 11.12 -1.48
N GLU A 9 1.15 12.39 -1.31
CA GLU A 9 1.65 13.24 -0.21
C GLU A 9 1.27 12.70 1.18
N ILE A 10 0.15 11.99 1.30
CA ILE A 10 -0.29 11.35 2.55
C ILE A 10 0.45 10.01 2.77
N ILE A 11 0.68 9.23 1.71
CA ILE A 11 1.21 7.86 1.78
C ILE A 11 2.74 7.82 1.87
N GLN A 12 3.42 8.67 1.10
CA GLN A 12 4.88 8.72 1.01
C GLN A 12 5.58 8.76 2.39
N PRO A 13 5.22 9.65 3.33
CA PRO A 13 5.90 9.69 4.63
C PRO A 13 5.69 8.41 5.45
N LYS A 14 4.50 7.79 5.38
CA LYS A 14 4.23 6.52 6.09
C LYS A 14 5.06 5.37 5.53
N VAL A 15 5.14 5.27 4.21
CA VAL A 15 5.94 4.24 3.52
C VAL A 15 7.42 4.38 3.85
N GLN A 16 7.93 5.61 3.82
CA GLN A 16 9.31 5.90 4.14
C GLN A 16 9.63 5.55 5.60
N GLN A 17 8.74 5.89 6.54
CA GLN A 17 8.89 5.48 7.93
C GLN A 17 8.91 3.97 8.13
N LEU A 18 8.04 3.22 7.43
CA LEU A 18 8.03 1.76 7.52
C LEU A 18 9.31 1.16 6.92
N HIS A 19 9.76 1.68 5.78
CA HIS A 19 11.01 1.28 5.15
C HIS A 19 12.22 1.52 6.06
N GLU A 20 12.32 2.71 6.68
CA GLU A 20 13.44 3.07 7.55
C GLU A 20 13.39 2.38 8.93
N LYS A 21 12.20 2.21 9.52
CA LYS A 21 12.06 1.61 10.86
C LYS A 21 12.09 0.09 10.85
N GLU A 22 11.43 -0.54 9.89
CA GLU A 22 11.32 -2.00 9.82
C GLU A 22 12.31 -2.62 8.81
N GLY A 23 12.97 -1.82 7.97
CA GLY A 23 13.87 -2.32 6.93
C GLY A 23 13.16 -3.07 5.81
N ILE A 24 11.82 -2.98 5.74
CA ILE A 24 11.01 -3.68 4.75
C ILE A 24 11.10 -3.01 3.38
N GLY A 25 10.97 -3.79 2.31
CA GLY A 25 11.02 -3.24 0.96
C GLY A 25 9.94 -2.19 0.71
N ILE A 26 10.24 -1.17 -0.10
CA ILE A 26 9.31 -0.06 -0.41
C ILE A 26 7.94 -0.58 -0.91
N LYS A 27 7.94 -1.65 -1.69
CA LYS A 27 6.72 -2.29 -2.19
C LYS A 27 5.86 -2.85 -1.05
N GLU A 28 6.48 -3.54 -0.10
CA GLU A 28 5.79 -4.14 1.05
C GLU A 28 5.23 -3.05 1.98
N ALA A 29 6.01 -1.99 2.22
CA ALA A 29 5.56 -0.81 2.95
C ALA A 29 4.37 -0.12 2.26
N LEU A 30 4.40 0.03 0.94
CA LEU A 30 3.27 0.57 0.16
C LEU A 30 2.02 -0.30 0.30
N GLU A 31 2.13 -1.61 0.09
CA GLU A 31 0.99 -2.54 0.21
C GLU A 31 0.36 -2.49 1.61
N ARG A 32 1.18 -2.38 2.66
CA ARG A 32 0.74 -2.26 4.05
C ARG A 32 -0.03 -0.96 4.29
N VAL A 33 0.49 0.17 3.81
CA VAL A 33 -0.18 1.49 3.93
C VAL A 33 -1.46 1.54 3.11
N PHE A 34 -1.45 1.00 1.89
CA PHE A 34 -2.64 0.92 1.04
C PHE A 34 -3.75 0.03 1.63
N ASN A 35 -3.37 -1.04 2.34
CA ASN A 35 -4.31 -1.88 3.08
C ASN A 35 -4.87 -1.18 4.33
N GLU A 36 -4.00 -0.47 5.08
CA GLU A 36 -4.39 0.31 6.28
C GLU A 36 -5.44 1.38 5.95
N ILE A 37 -5.29 2.09 4.84
CA ILE A 37 -6.24 3.12 4.41
C ILE A 37 -7.46 2.55 3.65
N GLY A 38 -7.53 1.22 3.49
CA GLY A 38 -8.62 0.55 2.76
C GLY A 38 -8.64 0.84 1.25
N TYR A 39 -7.55 1.41 0.69
CA TYR A 39 -7.41 1.68 -0.74
C TYR A 39 -7.27 0.38 -1.54
N VAL A 40 -6.53 -0.58 -0.99
CA VAL A 40 -6.52 -1.95 -1.45
C VAL A 40 -7.32 -2.76 -0.45
N LYS A 41 -8.57 -3.10 -0.78
CA LYS A 41 -9.20 -4.28 -0.19
C LYS A 41 -8.25 -5.42 -0.51
N THR A 42 -7.65 -6.06 0.49
CA THR A 42 -7.05 -7.37 0.31
C THR A 42 -8.19 -8.27 -0.12
N ASN A 43 -8.45 -8.33 -1.42
CA ASN A 43 -9.30 -9.34 -1.98
C ASN A 43 -8.42 -10.59 -1.87
N ASN A 44 -8.46 -11.23 -0.71
CA ASN A 44 -8.03 -12.60 -0.49
C ASN A 44 -8.94 -13.57 -1.29
N SER A 45 -9.30 -13.16 -2.51
CA SER A 45 -9.70 -14.01 -3.59
C SER A 45 -8.40 -14.34 -4.31
N TYR A 46 -7.66 -15.30 -3.75
CA TYR A 46 -7.06 -16.33 -4.58
C TYR A 46 -8.18 -16.89 -5.45
N VAL A 47 -8.50 -16.23 -6.56
CA VAL A 47 -9.31 -16.82 -7.60
C VAL A 47 -8.41 -17.87 -8.23
N LYS A 48 -8.35 -19.04 -7.59
CA LYS A 48 -8.12 -20.30 -8.29
C LYS A 48 -9.27 -20.44 -9.26
N ILE A 49 -9.12 -19.84 -10.44
CA ILE A 49 -9.88 -20.24 -11.62
C ILE A 49 -9.39 -21.65 -11.96
N LYS A 50 -9.96 -22.65 -11.27
CA LYS A 50 -9.92 -24.04 -11.69
C LYS A 50 -10.84 -24.14 -12.90
N LYS A 51 -10.28 -24.43 -14.06
CA LYS A 51 -11.00 -25.10 -15.14
C LYS A 51 -10.24 -26.36 -15.49
#